data_AF-A0A1X3J594-F1
#
_entry.id   AF-A0A1X3J594-F1
#
_cell.length_a   1.000
_cell.length_b   1.000
_cell.length_c   1.000
_cell.angle_alpha   90.00
_cell.angle_beta   90.00
_cell.angle_gamma   90.00
#
_symmetry.space_group_name_H-M   'P 1'
#
loop_
_entity.id
_entity.type
_entity.pdbx_description
1 polymer ?
#
loop_
_entity_poly.entity_id
_entity_poly.type
_entity_poly.pdbx_seq_one_letter_code
_entity_poly.pdbx_strand_id
1 'polypeptide(L)'
;MSECHKTGLQYIIVHQSEILASILSELMKKYPDLQGQYDYDEEEKELYMPDVGTQEDFSKLLSPLAIHILSVHNNGQPYIGFEFSCSWDIEHDFGVMMLYDCVVKLGGADTSFLTWIAEEDFGKKVTVD
;
A
#
# COMPACT_ATOMS: atom_id res chain seq x y z
N MET A 1 -15.43 -16.22 7.62
CA MET A 1 -14.34 -16.08 6.63
C MET A 1 -14.71 -16.90 5.39
N SER A 2 -14.90 -16.28 4.23
CA SER A 2 -15.22 -17.01 2.98
C SER A 2 -13.97 -17.67 2.38
N GLU A 3 -14.13 -18.55 1.38
CA GLU A 3 -13.01 -19.18 0.67
C GLU A 3 -12.06 -18.14 0.04
N CYS A 4 -12.60 -17.07 -0.53
CA CYS A 4 -11.82 -15.94 -1.03
C CYS A 4 -10.88 -15.36 0.03
N HIS A 5 -11.39 -15.12 1.26
CA HIS A 5 -10.57 -14.59 2.35
C HIS A 5 -9.49 -15.59 2.82
N LYS A 6 -9.78 -16.90 2.78
CA LYS A 6 -8.79 -17.94 3.09
C LYS A 6 -7.67 -17.95 2.04
N THR A 7 -8.01 -17.84 0.76
CA THR A 7 -7.05 -17.73 -0.34
C THR A 7 -6.16 -16.49 -0.17
N GLY A 8 -6.75 -15.33 0.13
CA GLY A 8 -5.99 -14.11 0.41
C GLY A 8 -5.01 -14.27 1.57
N LEU A 9 -5.47 -14.84 2.69
CA LEU A 9 -4.61 -15.08 3.85
C LEU A 9 -3.46 -16.03 3.52
N GLN A 10 -3.75 -17.12 2.79
CA GLN A 10 -2.73 -18.07 2.37
C GLN A 10 -1.71 -17.43 1.43
N TYR A 11 -2.17 -16.57 0.52
CA TYR A 11 -1.30 -15.84 -0.40
C TYR A 11 -0.32 -14.94 0.37
N ILE A 12 -0.80 -14.17 1.35
CA ILE A 12 0.05 -13.30 2.19
C ILE A 12 1.13 -14.12 2.92
N ILE A 13 0.75 -15.25 3.54
CA ILE A 13 1.69 -16.10 4.28
C ILE A 13 2.83 -16.59 3.38
N VAL A 14 2.54 -16.93 2.12
CA VAL A 14 3.52 -17.47 1.17
C VAL A 14 4.37 -16.37 0.54
N HIS A 15 3.78 -15.20 0.28
CA HIS A 15 4.38 -14.16 -0.57
C HIS A 15 4.77 -12.87 0.19
N GLN A 16 4.79 -12.89 1.53
CA GLN A 16 5.01 -11.68 2.36
C GLN A 16 6.21 -10.81 1.93
N SER A 17 7.34 -11.42 1.55
CA SER A 17 8.54 -10.69 1.15
C SER A 17 8.41 -10.03 -0.22
N GLU A 18 7.72 -10.69 -1.16
CA GLU A 18 7.45 -10.17 -2.51
C GLU A 18 6.45 -9.01 -2.44
N ILE A 19 5.41 -9.16 -1.61
CA ILE A 19 4.43 -8.11 -1.32
C ILE A 19 5.12 -6.88 -0.75
N LEU A 20 5.91 -7.05 0.33
CA LEU A 20 6.60 -5.94 0.96
C LEU A 20 7.57 -5.24 -0.01
N ALA A 21 8.35 -6.01 -0.78
CA ALA A 21 9.28 -5.46 -1.76
C ALA A 21 8.55 -4.64 -2.84
N SER A 22 7.37 -5.10 -3.28
CA SER A 22 6.54 -4.40 -4.28
C SER A 22 5.99 -3.09 -3.73
N ILE A 23 5.46 -3.11 -2.49
CA ILE A 23 4.99 -1.90 -1.79
C ILE A 23 6.13 -0.88 -1.66
N LEU A 24 7.28 -1.30 -1.14
CA LEU A 24 8.41 -0.39 -0.90
C LEU A 24 9.02 0.11 -2.21
N SER A 25 9.02 -0.69 -3.28
CA SER A 25 9.50 -0.26 -4.60
C SER A 25 8.62 0.83 -5.19
N GLU A 26 7.30 0.67 -5.14
CA GLU A 26 6.37 1.69 -5.65
C GLU A 26 6.35 2.93 -4.76
N LEU A 27 6.38 2.77 -3.43
CA LEU A 27 6.50 3.89 -2.52
C LEU A 27 7.79 4.68 -2.78
N MET A 28 8.93 4.02 -2.94
CA MET A 28 10.20 4.70 -3.21
C MET A 28 10.15 5.57 -4.47
N LYS A 29 9.44 5.15 -5.52
CA LYS A 29 9.25 5.94 -6.74
C LYS A 29 8.35 7.16 -6.49
N LYS A 30 7.34 7.01 -5.62
CA LYS A 30 6.32 8.04 -5.33
C LYS A 30 6.70 8.97 -4.18
N TYR A 31 7.65 8.58 -3.34
CA TYR A 31 7.98 9.29 -2.12
C TYR A 31 8.44 10.74 -2.36
N PRO A 32 9.25 11.06 -3.39
CA PRO A 32 9.59 12.46 -3.69
C PRO A 32 8.37 13.32 -4.07
N ASP A 33 7.41 12.75 -4.81
CA ASP A 33 6.16 13.44 -5.14
C ASP A 33 5.30 13.65 -3.88
N LEU A 34 5.32 12.70 -2.94
CA LEU A 34 4.63 12.84 -1.64
C LEU A 34 5.30 13.92 -0.78
N GLN A 35 6.63 13.92 -0.67
CA GLN A 35 7.37 14.98 0.03
C GLN A 35 6.99 16.37 -0.48
N GLY A 36 6.88 16.53 -1.81
CA GLY A 36 6.46 17.79 -2.43
C GLY A 36 4.98 18.17 -2.21
N GLN A 37 4.11 17.21 -1.88
CA GLN A 37 2.70 17.48 -1.55
C GLN A 37 2.51 17.93 -0.10
N TYR A 38 3.27 17.36 0.84
CA TYR A 38 3.25 17.81 2.23
C TYR A 38 3.95 19.16 2.40
N ASP A 39 4.94 19.46 1.54
CA ASP A 39 5.62 20.78 1.46
C ASP A 39 6.17 21.26 2.81
N TYR A 40 6.68 20.31 3.61
CA TYR A 40 7.34 20.59 4.87
C TYR A 40 8.58 21.46 4.69
N ASP A 41 8.84 22.32 5.66
CA ASP A 41 10.11 23.04 5.70
C ASP A 41 11.30 22.09 5.94
N GLU A 42 12.54 22.59 5.86
CA GLU A 42 13.73 21.73 5.98
C GLU A 42 13.80 20.98 7.33
N GLU A 43 13.38 21.62 8.43
CA GLU A 43 13.42 21.02 9.77
C GLU A 43 12.33 19.96 9.92
N GLU A 44 11.11 20.27 9.48
CA GLU A 44 9.98 19.35 9.47
C GLU A 44 10.23 18.16 8.54
N LYS A 45 10.81 18.39 7.37
CA LYS A 45 11.18 17.35 6.41
C LYS A 45 12.18 16.39 7.03
N GLU A 46 13.26 16.88 7.65
CA GLU A 46 14.26 16.00 8.28
C GLU A 46 13.64 15.14 9.39
N LEU A 47 12.66 15.69 10.12
CA LEU A 47 11.99 14.99 11.23
C LEU A 47 10.95 13.96 10.77
N TYR A 48 10.09 14.32 9.80
CA TYR A 48 8.90 13.55 9.44
C TYR A 48 9.02 12.83 8.11
N MET A 49 9.71 13.41 7.13
CA MET A 49 9.86 12.88 5.77
C MET A 49 11.30 12.97 5.23
N PRO A 50 12.29 12.40 5.92
CA PRO A 50 13.69 12.50 5.48
C PRO A 50 13.86 11.80 4.13
N ASP A 51 14.86 12.23 3.37
CA ASP A 51 15.19 11.57 2.10
C ASP A 51 15.59 10.11 2.33
N VAL A 52 15.08 9.23 1.47
CA VAL A 52 15.32 7.78 1.53
C VAL A 52 16.25 7.34 0.41
N GLY A 53 17.29 6.57 0.73
CA GLY A 53 18.26 6.06 -0.23
C GLY A 53 18.02 4.60 -0.62
N THR A 54 17.46 3.80 0.29
CA THR A 54 17.12 2.39 0.05
C THR A 54 15.73 2.04 0.59
N GLN A 55 15.21 0.86 0.24
CA GLN A 55 13.93 0.39 0.78
C GLN A 55 13.98 0.20 2.31
N GLU A 56 15.14 -0.17 2.85
CA GLU A 56 15.34 -0.39 4.28
C GLU A 56 15.19 0.89 5.10
N ASP A 57 15.40 2.07 4.51
CA ASP A 57 15.23 3.35 5.21
C ASP A 57 13.79 3.57 5.68
N PHE A 58 12.80 3.03 4.96
CA PHE A 58 11.39 3.09 5.35
C PHE A 58 11.08 2.34 6.65
N SER A 59 11.95 1.44 7.13
CA SER A 59 11.77 0.73 8.40
C SER A 59 11.69 1.66 9.62
N LYS A 60 12.19 2.90 9.50
CA LYS A 60 12.11 3.93 10.54
C LYS A 60 10.86 4.82 10.41
N LEU A 61 10.22 4.79 9.24
CA LEU A 61 9.13 5.70 8.88
C LEU A 61 7.78 5.01 8.88
N LEU A 62 7.74 3.70 8.64
CA LEU A 62 6.54 2.90 8.54
C LEU A 62 6.47 1.82 9.61
N SER A 63 5.29 1.56 10.14
CA SER A 63 5.01 0.38 10.98
C SER A 63 3.68 -0.25 10.61
N PRO A 64 3.59 -1.60 10.49
CA PRO A 64 2.35 -2.25 10.08
C PRO A 64 1.26 -2.10 11.13
N LEU A 65 0.04 -1.77 10.70
CA LEU A 65 -1.14 -1.63 11.56
C LEU A 65 -2.18 -2.71 11.28
N ALA A 66 -2.62 -2.83 10.03
CA ALA A 66 -3.70 -3.72 9.66
C ALA A 66 -3.51 -4.31 8.26
N ILE A 67 -4.14 -5.46 8.04
CA ILE A 67 -4.27 -6.11 6.75
C ILE A 67 -5.76 -6.31 6.50
N HIS A 68 -6.25 -5.78 5.38
CA HIS A 68 -7.66 -5.82 5.00
C HIS A 68 -7.82 -6.75 3.80
N ILE A 69 -8.44 -7.91 3.99
CA ILE A 69 -8.73 -8.83 2.87
C ILE A 69 -10.15 -8.54 2.40
N LEU A 70 -10.31 -8.01 1.18
CA LEU A 70 -11.60 -7.58 0.66
C LEU A 70 -12.40 -8.75 0.06
N SER A 71 -13.71 -8.56 -0.03
CA SER A 71 -14.61 -9.52 -0.70
C SER A 71 -14.60 -9.37 -2.23
N VAL A 72 -14.16 -8.21 -2.74
CA VAL A 72 -13.92 -8.01 -4.18
C VAL A 72 -12.71 -8.82 -4.58
N HIS A 73 -12.82 -9.58 -5.66
CA HIS A 73 -11.79 -10.52 -6.07
C HIS A 73 -11.72 -10.68 -7.59
N ASN A 74 -10.52 -10.91 -8.11
CA ASN A 74 -10.28 -11.27 -9.50
C ASN A 74 -9.90 -12.75 -9.59
N ASN A 75 -10.67 -13.55 -10.32
CA ASN A 75 -10.45 -14.99 -10.48
C ASN A 75 -10.22 -15.76 -9.16
N GLY A 76 -10.93 -15.37 -8.09
CA GLY A 76 -10.83 -15.99 -6.76
C GLY A 76 -9.70 -15.45 -5.87
N GLN A 77 -8.86 -14.54 -6.37
CA GLN A 77 -7.89 -13.80 -5.57
C GLN A 77 -8.49 -12.48 -5.07
N PRO A 78 -8.58 -12.27 -3.75
CA PRO A 78 -9.05 -10.98 -3.21
C PRO A 78 -8.06 -9.86 -3.47
N TYR A 79 -8.58 -8.64 -3.54
CA TYR A 79 -7.78 -7.45 -3.28
C TYR A 79 -7.41 -7.41 -1.79
N ILE A 80 -6.17 -7.00 -1.51
CA ILE A 80 -5.60 -6.99 -0.17
C ILE A 80 -5.07 -5.60 0.12
N GLY A 81 -5.58 -5.00 1.17
CA GLY A 81 -5.11 -3.75 1.71
C GLY A 81 -4.05 -3.94 2.79
N PHE A 82 -3.04 -3.09 2.78
CA PHE A 82 -2.04 -2.98 3.84
C PHE A 82 -2.08 -1.56 4.40
N GLU A 83 -2.22 -1.46 5.70
CA GLU A 83 -2.25 -0.21 6.44
C GLU A 83 -1.02 -0.12 7.33
N PHE A 84 -0.37 1.03 7.30
CA PHE A 84 0.84 1.33 8.05
C PHE A 84 0.65 2.66 8.76
N SER A 85 1.14 2.78 9.98
CA SER A 85 1.41 4.10 10.53
C SER A 85 2.58 4.68 9.77
N CYS A 86 2.57 6.00 9.57
CA CYS A 86 3.65 6.70 8.90
C CYS A 86 4.10 7.92 9.71
N SER A 87 5.40 8.24 9.65
CA SER A 87 5.95 9.38 10.40
C SER A 87 5.43 10.73 9.92
N TRP A 88 4.93 10.81 8.68
CA TRP A 88 4.56 12.05 8.02
C TRP A 88 3.07 12.38 8.07
N ASP A 89 2.22 11.45 8.49
CA ASP A 89 0.80 11.70 8.64
C ASP A 89 0.23 10.84 9.77
N ILE A 90 0.42 11.32 10.99
CA ILE A 90 -0.01 10.63 12.21
C ILE A 90 -1.54 10.62 12.40
N GLU A 91 -2.27 11.42 11.62
CA GLU A 91 -3.74 11.49 11.69
C GLU A 91 -4.38 10.54 10.67
N HIS A 92 -3.79 10.39 9.48
CA HIS A 92 -4.41 9.67 8.37
C HIS A 92 -3.71 8.36 7.98
N ASP A 93 -2.52 8.09 8.53
CA ASP A 93 -1.74 6.89 8.28
C ASP A 93 -1.48 6.66 6.76
N PHE A 94 -0.90 5.52 6.39
CA PHE A 94 -0.58 5.17 5.00
C PHE A 94 -1.24 3.86 4.59
N GLY A 95 -1.95 3.88 3.46
CA GLY A 95 -2.70 2.75 2.93
C GLY A 95 -2.24 2.34 1.54
N VAL A 96 -2.21 1.03 1.32
CA VAL A 96 -1.85 0.42 0.04
C VAL A 96 -2.91 -0.60 -0.35
N MET A 97 -3.44 -0.49 -1.57
CA MET A 97 -4.29 -1.52 -2.17
C MET A 97 -3.46 -2.38 -3.11
N MET A 98 -3.59 -3.71 -3.01
CA MET A 98 -2.90 -4.66 -3.85
C MET A 98 -3.82 -5.71 -4.47
N LEU A 99 -3.41 -6.21 -5.63
CA LEU A 99 -3.90 -7.45 -6.22
C LEU A 99 -2.70 -8.31 -6.61
N TYR A 100 -2.56 -9.49 -6.00
CA TYR A 100 -1.33 -10.29 -6.05
C TYR A 100 -0.11 -9.50 -5.55
N ASP A 101 0.91 -9.34 -6.38
CA ASP A 101 2.14 -8.56 -6.17
C ASP A 101 2.06 -7.15 -6.80
N CYS A 102 0.95 -6.82 -7.46
CA CYS A 102 0.75 -5.50 -8.07
C CYS A 102 0.16 -4.51 -7.07
N VAL A 103 0.82 -3.35 -6.93
CA VAL A 103 0.24 -2.18 -6.25
C VAL A 103 -0.81 -1.55 -7.15
N VAL A 104 -2.06 -1.57 -6.68
CA VAL A 104 -3.21 -0.95 -7.35
C VAL A 104 -3.23 0.54 -7.05
N LYS A 105 -3.01 0.91 -5.78
CA LYS A 105 -3.04 2.31 -5.33
C LYS A 105 -2.26 2.49 -4.02
N LEU A 106 -1.60 3.65 -3.89
CA LEU A 106 -1.05 4.18 -2.65
C LEU A 106 -1.86 5.42 -2.23
N GLY A 107 -2.04 5.65 -0.93
CA GLY A 107 -2.76 6.80 -0.39
C GLY A 107 -2.78 6.81 1.14
N GLY A 108 -3.74 7.51 1.74
CA GLY A 108 -4.00 7.42 3.18
C GLY A 108 -4.54 6.06 3.59
N ALA A 109 -4.73 5.80 4.89
CA ALA A 109 -5.19 4.51 5.40
C ALA A 109 -6.47 3.98 4.73
N ASP A 110 -7.38 4.88 4.33
CA ASP A 110 -8.63 4.55 3.64
C ASP A 110 -8.41 3.76 2.34
N THR A 111 -7.28 3.97 1.67
CA THR A 111 -6.88 3.25 0.47
C THR A 111 -6.78 1.74 0.71
N SER A 112 -6.47 1.32 1.94
CA SER A 112 -6.37 -0.10 2.29
C SER A 112 -7.73 -0.81 2.42
N PHE A 113 -8.84 -0.10 2.66
CA PHE A 113 -10.12 -0.76 2.95
C PHE A 113 -11.32 -0.24 2.14
N LEU A 114 -11.17 0.83 1.36
CA LEU A 114 -12.25 1.35 0.52
C LEU A 114 -12.48 0.45 -0.70
N THR A 115 -13.57 -0.33 -0.65
CA THR A 115 -13.96 -1.31 -1.69
C THR A 115 -14.04 -0.73 -3.10
N TRP A 116 -14.44 0.54 -3.26
CA TRP A 116 -14.59 1.15 -4.60
C TRP A 116 -13.27 1.21 -5.37
N ILE A 117 -12.11 1.25 -4.69
CA ILE A 117 -10.78 1.21 -5.33
C ILE A 117 -10.57 -0.15 -6.01
N ALA A 118 -10.94 -1.23 -5.32
CA ALA A 118 -10.86 -2.59 -5.86
C ALA A 118 -11.87 -2.81 -7.01
N GLU A 119 -13.08 -2.25 -6.89
CA GLU A 119 -14.10 -2.32 -7.94
C GLU A 119 -13.70 -1.54 -9.20
N GLU A 120 -13.13 -0.34 -9.02
CA GLU A 120 -12.61 0.47 -10.12
C GLU A 120 -11.50 -0.26 -10.87
N ASP A 121 -10.53 -0.83 -10.15
CA ASP A 121 -9.43 -1.59 -10.78
C ASP A 121 -9.93 -2.85 -11.48
N PHE A 122 -10.84 -3.60 -10.86
CA PHE A 122 -11.47 -4.78 -11.48
C PHE A 122 -12.22 -4.42 -12.77
N GLY A 123 -12.80 -3.22 -12.84
CA GLY A 123 -13.51 -2.71 -14.02
C GLY A 123 -12.61 -2.29 -15.18
N LYS A 124 -11.29 -2.12 -14.96
CA LYS A 124 -10.33 -1.79 -16.03
C LYS A 124 -10.18 -2.99 -16.96
N LYS A 125 -10.80 -2.91 -18.15
CA LYS A 125 -10.49 -3.85 -19.23
C LYS A 125 -9.03 -3.65 -19.62
N VAL A 126 -8.24 -4.74 -19.62
CA VAL A 126 -6.90 -4.74 -20.21
C VAL A 126 -7.03 -4.36 -21.68
N THR A 127 -6.69 -3.12 -22.02
CA THR A 127 -6.40 -2.75 -23.40
C THR A 127 -5.01 -3.27 -23.70
N VAL A 128 -4.95 -4.38 -24.43
CA VAL A 128 -3.72 -4.82 -25.07
C VAL A 128 -3.55 -3.91 -26.29
N ASP A 129 -2.58 -3.00 -26.23
CA ASP A 129 -2.07 -2.31 -27.41
C ASP A 129 -1.20 -3.26 -28.25
#